data_AF-A0A970M875-F1
#
_entry.id   AF-A0A970M875-F1
#
_cell.length_a   1.000
_cell.length_b   1.000
_cell.length_c   1.000
_cell.angle_alpha   90.00
_cell.angle_beta   90.00
_cell.angle_gamma   90.00
#
_symmetry.space_group_name_H-M   'P 1'
#
loop_
_entity.id
_entity.type
_entity.pdbx_description
1 polymer ?
#
loop_
_entity_poly.entity_id
_entity_poly.type
_entity_poly.pdbx_seq_one_letter_code
_entity_poly.pdbx_strand_id
1 'polypeptide(L)' 'AKGREEGREEGLRLGALAILLRQVEMKFGAISDGDKARLSQFDSDQIIRASARILTATIFEEIL' A
#
# COMPACT_ATOMS: atom_id res chain seq x y z
N ALA A 1 7.13 -21.60 16.20
CA ALA A 1 6.72 -22.20 14.91
C ALA A 1 6.76 -21.10 13.86
N LYS A 2 7.81 -21.09 13.03
CA LYS A 2 8.17 -19.97 12.13
C LYS A 2 7.08 -19.62 11.10
N GLY A 3 6.42 -20.62 10.52
CA GLY A 3 5.37 -20.40 9.52
C GLY A 3 4.10 -19.69 10.05
N ARG A 4 3.84 -19.71 11.37
CA ARG A 4 2.72 -18.98 11.96
C ARG A 4 2.99 -17.48 12.08
N GLU A 5 4.27 -17.13 12.27
CA GLU A 5 4.74 -15.75 12.38
C GLU A 5 4.84 -15.11 10.99
N GLU A 6 5.45 -15.81 10.04
CA GLU A 6 5.50 -15.41 8.61
C GLU A 6 4.09 -15.19 8.04
N GLY A 7 3.14 -16.09 8.34
CA GLY A 7 1.75 -15.91 7.91
C GLY A 7 1.03 -14.71 8.54
N ARG A 8 1.40 -14.34 9.77
CA ARG A 8 0.85 -13.15 10.44
C ARG A 8 1.41 -11.88 9.80
N GLU A 9 2.71 -11.83 9.54
CA GLU A 9 3.36 -10.69 8.89
C GLU A 9 2.81 -10.45 7.48
N GLU A 10 2.68 -11.51 6.68
CA GLU A 10 2.10 -11.40 5.34
C GLU A 10 0.64 -10.96 5.37
N GLY A 11 -0.16 -11.50 6.31
CA GLY A 11 -1.55 -11.07 6.49
C GLY A 11 -1.67 -9.59 6.85
N LEU A 12 -0.79 -9.08 7.72
CA LEU A 12 -0.75 -7.66 8.08
C LEU A 12 -0.35 -6.79 6.89
N ARG A 13 0.67 -7.20 6.12
CA ARG A 13 1.13 -6.49 4.94
C ARG A 13 0.03 -6.41 3.87
N LEU A 14 -0.64 -7.52 3.56
CA LEU A 14 -1.73 -7.57 2.59
C LEU A 14 -2.93 -6.71 3.02
N GLY A 15 -3.29 -6.74 4.31
CA GLY A 15 -4.35 -5.90 4.85
C GLY A 15 -4.02 -4.40 4.75
N ALA A 16 -2.79 -4.01 5.09
CA ALA A 16 -2.33 -2.63 4.98
C ALA A 16 -2.30 -2.16 3.51
N LEU A 17 -1.84 -3.00 2.59
CA LEU A 17 -1.84 -2.71 1.15
C LEU A 17 -3.25 -2.47 0.62
N ALA A 18 -4.23 -3.30 1.01
CA ALA A 18 -5.62 -3.13 0.59
C ALA A 18 -6.20 -1.78 1.04
N ILE A 19 -5.86 -1.34 2.26
CA ILE A 19 -6.24 -0.02 2.77
C ILE A 19 -5.57 1.09 1.95
N LEU A 20 -4.27 1.00 1.69
CA LEU A 20 -3.55 1.99 0.89
C LEU A 20 -4.15 2.13 -0.51
N LEU A 21 -4.43 1.02 -1.19
CA LEU A 21 -5.09 1.03 -2.51
C LEU A 21 -6.44 1.74 -2.47
N ARG A 22 -7.24 1.50 -1.42
CA ARG A 22 -8.52 2.20 -1.25
C ARG A 22 -8.34 3.70 -1.01
N GLN A 23 -7.34 4.10 -0.22
CA GLN A 23 -7.02 5.52 0.00
C GLN A 23 -6.58 6.20 -1.30
N VAL A 24 -5.74 5.53 -2.09
CA VAL A 24 -5.31 5.98 -3.41
C VAL A 24 -6.50 6.21 -4.32
N GLU A 25 -7.39 5.22 -4.43
CA GLU A 25 -8.59 5.34 -5.26
C GLU A 25 -9.53 6.46 -4.80
N MET A 26 -9.64 6.69 -3.49
CA MET A 26 -10.44 7.79 -2.95
C MET A 26 -9.84 9.16 -3.23
N LYS A 27 -8.50 9.29 -3.22
CA LYS A 27 -7.83 10.58 -3.39
C LYS A 27 -7.57 10.95 -4.84
N PHE A 28 -7.11 10.00 -5.64
CA PHE A 28 -6.66 10.21 -7.02
C PHE A 28 -7.61 9.64 -8.07
N GLY A 29 -8.65 8.90 -7.65
CA GLY A 29 -9.55 8.19 -8.55
C GLY A 29 -8.97 6.84 -8.98
N ALA A 30 -9.57 6.23 -10.01
CA ALA A 30 -9.12 4.94 -10.52
C ALA A 30 -7.67 5.02 -11.00
N ILE A 31 -6.81 4.15 -10.46
CA ILE A 31 -5.41 4.00 -10.88
C ILE A 31 -5.22 2.82 -11.81
N SER A 32 -4.17 2.86 -12.64
CA SER A 32 -3.87 1.81 -13.61
C SER A 32 -3.47 0.49 -12.94
N ASP A 33 -3.63 -0.63 -13.64
CA ASP A 33 -3.16 -1.92 -13.13
C ASP A 33 -1.64 -1.95 -12.95
N GLY A 34 -0.89 -1.17 -13.72
CA GLY A 34 0.55 -0.99 -13.55
C GLY A 34 0.90 -0.31 -12.22
N ASP A 35 0.11 0.67 -11.79
CA ASP A 35 0.30 1.36 -10.52
C ASP A 35 -0.10 0.49 -9.32
N LYS A 36 -1.20 -0.27 -9.46
CA LYS A 36 -1.59 -1.29 -8.48
C LYS A 36 -0.49 -2.34 -8.32
N ALA A 37 0.12 -2.77 -9.42
CA ALA A 37 1.23 -3.71 -9.40
C ALA A 37 2.49 -3.14 -8.72
N ARG A 38 2.77 -1.84 -8.86
CA ARG A 38 3.90 -1.20 -8.14
C ARG A 38 3.65 -1.17 -6.65
N LEU A 39 2.46 -0.73 -6.22
CA LEU A 39 2.11 -0.68 -4.80
C LEU A 39 2.10 -2.08 -4.17
N SER A 40 1.75 -3.14 -4.92
CA SER A 40 1.72 -4.50 -4.37
C SER A 40 3.09 -5.07 -4.02
N GLN A 41 4.16 -4.51 -4.61
CA GLN A 41 5.55 -4.84 -4.28
C GLN A 41 6.03 -4.18 -2.99
N PHE A 42 5.24 -3.29 -2.39
CA PHE A 42 5.67 -2.61 -1.18
C PHE A 42 5.74 -3.58 0.00
N ASP A 43 6.82 -3.46 0.75
CA ASP A 43 6.93 -4.02 2.09
C ASP A 43 6.07 -3.23 3.08
N SER A 44 5.96 -3.75 4.30
CA SER A 44 5.15 -3.15 5.36
C SER A 44 5.53 -1.70 5.67
N ASP A 45 6.82 -1.36 5.66
CA ASP A 45 7.30 -0.03 5.99
C ASP A 45 7.06 0.96 4.84
N GLN A 46 7.22 0.51 3.60
CA GLN A 46 6.87 1.27 2.41
C GLN A 46 5.37 1.57 2.40
N ILE A 47 4.51 0.61 2.74
CA ILE A 47 3.06 0.82 2.86
C ILE A 47 2.74 1.87 3.92
N ILE A 48 3.37 1.80 5.10
CA ILE A 48 3.17 2.79 6.16
C ILE A 48 3.60 4.19 5.71
N ARG A 49 4.78 4.32 5.07
CA ARG A 49 5.26 5.61 4.55
C ARG A 49 4.34 6.18 3.49
N ALA A 50 3.87 5.36 2.56
CA ALA A 50 2.92 5.77 1.52
C ALA A 50 1.57 6.19 2.14
N SER A 51 1.08 5.46 3.15
CA SER A 51 -0.15 5.78 3.89
C SER A 51 -0.07 7.09 4.66
N ALA A 52 1.14 7.53 5.05
CA ALA A 52 1.35 8.87 5.60
C ALA A 52 1.45 9.94 4.49
N ARG A 53 2.23 9.68 3.44
CA ARG A 53 2.46 10.62 2.33
C ARG A 53 1.18 10.94 1.58
N ILE A 54 0.27 9.98 1.44
CA ILE A 54 -1.01 10.19 0.75
C ILE A 54 -1.86 11.27 1.40
N LEU A 55 -1.70 11.57 2.69
CA LEU A 55 -2.47 12.62 3.35
C LEU A 55 -2.14 14.01 2.79
N THR A 56 -0.89 14.23 2.37
CA THR A 56 -0.40 15.52 1.87
C THR A 56 -0.11 15.54 0.38
N ALA A 57 -0.01 14.38 -0.27
CA ALA A 57 0.32 14.27 -1.68
C ALA A 57 -0.70 14.99 -2.58
N THR A 58 -0.23 15.61 -3.65
CA THR A 58 -1.02 16.30 -4.67
C THR A 58 -1.18 15.45 -5.93
N ILE A 59 -0.20 14.57 -6.20
CA ILE A 59 -0.21 13.61 -7.31
C ILE A 59 0.15 12.21 -6.83
N PHE A 60 -0.19 11.19 -7.62
CA PHE A 60 0.01 9.79 -7.26
C PHE A 60 1.50 9.43 -7.11
N GLU A 61 2.37 9.99 -7.94
CA GLU A 61 3.80 9.71 -7.96
C GLU A 61 4.50 10.10 -6.66
N GLU A 62 3.93 11.02 -5.87
CA GLU A 62 4.51 11.45 -4.59
C GLU A 62 4.41 10.41 -3.48
N ILE A 63 3.60 9.36 -3.66
CA ILE A 63 3.41 8.28 -2.68
C ILE A 63 4.07 6.97 -3.09
N LEU A 64 4.59 6.88 -4.32
CA LEU A 64 5.42 5.77 -4.78
C LEU A 64 6.80 5.80 -4.08
#